data_AF-S0AU21-F1
#
_entry.id   AF-S0AU21-F1
#
_cell.length_a   1.000
_cell.length_b   1.000
_cell.length_c   1.000
_cell.angle_alpha   90.00
_cell.angle_beta   90.00
_cell.angle_gamma   90.00
#
_symmetry.space_group_name_H-M   'P 1'
#
loop_
_entity.id
_entity.type
_entity.pdbx_description
1 polymer ?
#
loop_
_entity_poly.entity_id
_entity_poly.type
_entity_poly.pdbx_seq_one_letter_code
_entity_poly.pdbx_strand_id
1 'polypeptide(L)'
;MIEEKRNKIKNSLRITRERRKTQDVIILKLKIDNDKLNNNTIKALNTIFLEAKWLYNYVINKEFNNDIFNIDPKIKNVNVYVKDHYETRKLNYLSSQMKEEIINRAMDNIRGLHKLKENGFKVGKLKYIVP
;
A
#
# COMPACT_ATOMS: atom_id res chain seq x y z
N MET A 1 -14.08 27.84 -15.70
CA MET A 1 -13.34 26.57 -15.50
C MET A 1 -12.64 26.40 -14.14
N ILE A 2 -11.59 27.16 -13.78
CA ILE A 2 -10.87 26.93 -12.50
C ILE A 2 -11.72 27.31 -11.28
N GLU A 3 -12.42 28.45 -11.35
CA GLU A 3 -13.32 28.96 -10.30
C GLU A 3 -14.47 27.98 -10.00
N GLU A 4 -15.12 27.48 -11.05
CA GLU A 4 -16.22 26.51 -10.93
C GLU A 4 -15.76 25.18 -10.33
N LYS A 5 -14.56 24.72 -10.69
CA LYS A 5 -13.97 23.50 -10.11
C LYS A 5 -13.75 23.68 -8.59
N ARG A 6 -13.22 24.83 -8.17
CA ARG A 6 -13.06 25.17 -6.74
C ARG A 6 -14.40 25.23 -6.02
N ASN A 7 -15.41 25.86 -6.62
CA ASN A 7 -16.76 25.95 -6.06
C ASN A 7 -17.43 24.59 -5.93
N LYS A 8 -17.26 23.70 -6.92
CA LYS A 8 -17.74 22.30 -6.85
C LYS A 8 -17.09 21.53 -5.70
N ILE A 9 -15.77 21.65 -5.52
CA ILE A 9 -15.04 21.01 -4.43
C ILE A 9 -15.56 21.52 -3.07
N LYS A 10 -15.70 22.84 -2.93
CA LYS A 10 -16.21 23.47 -1.70
C LYS A 10 -17.61 22.98 -1.35
N ASN A 11 -18.51 22.90 -2.32
CA ASN A 11 -19.88 22.44 -2.09
C ASN A 11 -19.93 20.93 -1.77
N SER A 12 -19.14 20.10 -2.46
CA SER A 12 -19.02 18.66 -2.17
C SER A 12 -18.52 18.40 -0.75
N LEU A 13 -17.51 19.15 -0.29
CA LEU A 13 -17.02 19.08 1.08
C LEU A 13 -18.09 19.48 2.10
N ARG A 14 -18.85 20.54 1.83
CA ARG A 14 -19.96 20.98 2.69
C ARG A 14 -21.04 19.89 2.82
N ILE A 15 -21.50 19.35 1.69
CA ILE A 15 -22.50 18.27 1.65
C ILE A 15 -22.01 17.05 2.44
N THR A 16 -20.73 16.68 2.26
CA THR A 16 -20.12 15.55 2.99
C THR A 16 -20.09 15.80 4.50
N ARG A 17 -19.78 17.03 4.93
CA ARG A 17 -19.78 17.40 6.36
C ARG A 17 -21.19 17.35 6.95
N GLU A 18 -22.19 17.92 6.28
CA GLU A 18 -23.58 17.86 6.75
C GLU A 18 -24.07 16.41 6.88
N ARG A 19 -23.78 15.56 5.88
CA ARG A 19 -24.11 14.13 5.95
C ARG A 19 -23.43 13.43 7.13
N ARG A 20 -22.17 13.75 7.41
CA ARG A 20 -21.41 13.13 8.51
C ARG A 20 -21.90 13.56 9.89
N LYS A 21 -22.49 14.75 10.04
CA LYS A 21 -23.06 15.21 11.33
C LYS A 21 -24.17 14.30 11.84
N THR A 22 -24.93 13.68 10.93
CA THR A 22 -26.06 12.79 11.26
C THR A 22 -25.70 11.31 11.14
N GLN A 23 -24.42 10.98 10.93
CA GLN A 23 -23.95 9.59 10.84
C GLN A 23 -23.33 9.17 12.17
N ASP A 24 -23.88 8.13 12.79
CA ASP A 24 -23.27 7.49 13.94
C ASP A 24 -22.10 6.60 13.51
N VAL A 25 -21.00 6.67 14.26
CA VAL A 25 -19.85 5.79 14.04
C VAL A 25 -20.16 4.43 14.65
N ILE A 26 -20.44 3.44 13.80
CA ILE A 26 -20.65 2.06 14.23
C ILE A 26 -19.34 1.29 14.11
N ILE A 27 -18.85 0.75 15.22
CA ILE A 27 -17.70 -0.16 15.24
C ILE A 27 -18.23 -1.59 15.23
N LEU A 28 -18.10 -2.26 14.08
CA LEU A 28 -18.47 -3.67 13.94
C LEU A 28 -17.23 -4.55 14.14
N LYS A 29 -17.26 -5.40 15.16
CA LYS A 29 -16.27 -6.46 15.34
C LYS A 29 -16.76 -7.72 14.61
N LEU A 30 -16.29 -7.90 13.38
CA LEU A 30 -16.66 -9.05 12.55
C LEU A 30 -15.72 -10.23 12.84
N LYS A 31 -16.28 -11.43 12.96
CA LYS A 31 -15.52 -12.68 12.95
C LYS A 31 -15.45 -13.21 11.53
N ILE A 32 -14.32 -13.82 11.18
CA ILE A 32 -14.21 -14.57 9.93
C ILE A 32 -14.91 -15.91 10.14
N ASP A 33 -15.84 -16.22 9.25
CA ASP A 33 -16.55 -17.49 9.21
C ASP A 33 -15.63 -18.54 8.55
N ASN A 34 -14.91 -19.29 9.39
CA ASN A 34 -13.93 -20.29 8.92
C ASN A 34 -14.61 -21.45 8.17
N ASP A 35 -15.87 -21.75 8.46
CA ASP A 35 -16.60 -22.86 7.83
C ASP A 35 -16.85 -22.59 6.33
N LYS A 36 -16.80 -21.32 5.93
CA LYS A 36 -16.92 -20.89 4.52
C LYS A 36 -15.57 -20.67 3.83
N LEU A 37 -14.45 -20.83 4.55
CA LEU A 37 -13.12 -20.69 3.99
C LEU A 37 -12.62 -22.03 3.45
N ASN A 38 -12.63 -22.18 2.13
CA ASN A 38 -11.94 -23.30 1.50
C ASN A 38 -10.42 -23.19 1.74
N ASN A 39 -9.72 -24.33 1.77
CA ASN A 39 -8.26 -24.42 1.94
C ASN A 39 -7.50 -23.54 0.93
N ASN A 40 -8.00 -23.42 -0.30
CA ASN A 40 -7.44 -22.55 -1.32
C ASN A 40 -7.52 -21.06 -0.94
N THR A 41 -8.63 -20.63 -0.35
CA THR A 41 -8.84 -19.26 0.11
C THR A 41 -7.92 -18.95 1.28
N ILE A 42 -7.78 -19.88 2.23
CA ILE A 42 -6.85 -19.73 3.37
C ILE A 42 -5.41 -19.60 2.86
N LYS A 43 -5.02 -20.45 1.91
CA LYS A 43 -3.70 -20.39 1.29
C LYS A 43 -3.48 -19.06 0.56
N ALA A 44 -4.47 -18.59 -0.21
CA ALA A 44 -4.41 -17.30 -0.88
C ALA A 44 -4.25 -16.15 0.11
N LEU A 45 -5.04 -16.13 1.19
CA LEU A 45 -4.97 -15.12 2.24
C LEU A 45 -3.60 -15.11 2.93
N ASN A 46 -3.07 -16.26 3.31
CA ASN A 46 -1.74 -16.31 3.94
C ASN A 46 -0.63 -15.86 2.96
N THR A 47 -0.75 -16.25 1.69
CA THR A 47 0.26 -15.94 0.67
C THR A 47 0.22 -14.46 0.25
N ILE A 48 -0.95 -13.82 0.25
CA ILE A 48 -1.09 -12.43 -0.20
C ILE A 48 -0.29 -11.45 0.67
N PHE A 49 -0.25 -11.69 1.98
CA PHE A 49 0.54 -10.87 2.91
C PHE A 49 2.04 -11.07 2.71
N LEU A 50 2.45 -12.32 2.46
CA LEU A 50 3.84 -12.65 2.16
C LEU A 50 4.30 -12.01 0.85
N GLU A 51 3.50 -12.13 -0.21
CA GLU A 51 3.74 -11.46 -1.50
C GLU A 51 3.77 -9.94 -1.36
N ALA A 52 2.91 -9.35 -0.51
CA ALA A 52 2.92 -7.92 -0.24
C ALA A 52 4.23 -7.46 0.42
N LYS A 53 4.75 -8.24 1.37
CA LYS A 53 6.08 -7.99 1.97
C LYS A 53 7.18 -8.05 0.92
N TRP A 54 7.15 -9.08 0.05
CA TRP A 54 8.12 -9.24 -1.03
C TRP A 54 8.12 -8.06 -1.99
N LEU A 55 6.93 -7.65 -2.47
CA LEU A 55 6.79 -6.51 -3.37
C LEU A 55 7.30 -5.23 -2.71
N TYR A 56 6.92 -4.97 -1.45
CA TYR A 56 7.40 -3.78 -0.74
C TYR A 56 8.92 -3.75 -0.62
N ASN A 57 9.54 -4.87 -0.23
CA ASN A 57 10.99 -4.96 -0.10
C ASN A 57 11.69 -4.78 -1.45
N TYR A 58 11.14 -5.35 -2.51
CA TYR A 58 11.62 -5.14 -3.87
C TYR A 58 11.55 -3.67 -4.30
N VAL A 59 10.41 -3.02 -4.05
CA VAL A 59 10.14 -1.61 -4.39
C VAL A 59 11.14 -0.65 -3.74
N ILE A 60 11.50 -0.87 -2.47
CA ILE A 60 12.43 0.01 -1.74
C ILE A 60 13.91 -0.40 -1.91
N ASN A 61 14.19 -1.55 -2.52
CA ASN A 61 15.56 -2.00 -2.74
C ASN A 61 16.17 -1.28 -3.95
N LYS A 62 17.18 -0.46 -3.69
CA LYS A 62 17.87 0.32 -4.73
C LYS A 62 18.61 -0.54 -5.76
N GLU A 63 19.03 -1.75 -5.41
CA GLU A 63 19.73 -2.64 -6.36
C GLU A 63 18.81 -3.14 -7.46
N PHE A 64 17.52 -3.36 -7.14
CA PHE A 64 16.52 -3.82 -8.11
C PHE A 64 15.65 -2.69 -8.65
N ASN A 65 15.61 -1.56 -7.95
CA ASN A 65 14.80 -0.43 -8.32
C ASN A 65 15.49 0.91 -8.00
N ASN A 66 16.03 1.52 -9.06
CA ASN A 66 16.72 2.81 -8.94
C ASN A 66 15.76 3.98 -8.70
N ASP A 67 14.52 3.90 -9.17
CA ASP A 67 13.53 4.97 -9.05
C ASP A 67 12.18 4.45 -8.57
N ILE A 68 11.92 4.69 -7.28
CA ILE A 68 10.65 4.32 -6.65
C ILE A 68 9.44 5.07 -7.21
N PHE A 69 9.63 6.21 -7.87
CA PHE A 69 8.53 7.01 -8.42
C PHE A 69 8.12 6.59 -9.83
N ASN A 70 8.90 5.71 -10.48
CA ASN A 70 8.66 5.25 -11.84
C ASN A 70 8.59 3.72 -11.93
N ILE A 71 7.82 3.10 -11.03
CA ILE A 71 7.63 1.64 -11.00
C ILE A 71 6.38 1.27 -11.81
N ASP A 72 6.51 0.28 -12.69
CA ASP A 72 5.34 -0.33 -13.36
C ASP A 72 4.54 -1.21 -12.36
N PRO A 73 3.26 -0.93 -12.10
CA PRO A 73 2.41 -1.76 -11.24
C PRO A 73 2.18 -3.18 -11.79
N LYS A 74 2.49 -3.46 -13.06
CA LYS A 74 2.31 -4.76 -13.72
C LYS A 74 3.40 -5.78 -13.39
N ILE A 75 4.27 -5.51 -12.41
CA ILE A 75 5.30 -6.45 -11.93
C ILE A 75 4.68 -7.82 -11.62
N LYS A 76 5.24 -8.86 -12.25
CA LYS A 76 4.83 -10.26 -12.05
C LYS A 76 5.82 -11.04 -11.18
N ASN A 77 7.09 -10.68 -11.21
CA ASN A 77 8.15 -11.36 -10.48
C ASN A 77 8.98 -10.35 -9.70
N VAL A 78 9.42 -10.74 -8.50
CA VAL A 78 10.23 -9.90 -7.62
C VAL A 78 11.39 -10.70 -7.05
N ASN A 79 12.51 -10.02 -6.82
CA ASN A 79 13.67 -10.62 -6.17
C ASN A 79 13.48 -10.57 -4.65
N VAL A 80 13.48 -11.74 -4.03
CA VAL A 80 13.22 -11.92 -2.60
C VAL A 80 14.51 -12.40 -1.93
N TYR A 81 14.90 -11.73 -0.85
CA TYR A 81 16.05 -12.16 -0.06
C TYR A 81 15.68 -13.40 0.78
N VAL A 82 16.42 -14.48 0.60
CA VAL A 82 16.21 -15.76 1.27
C VAL A 82 17.50 -16.15 1.96
N LYS A 83 17.63 -15.69 3.22
CA LYS A 83 18.78 -15.89 4.11
C LYS A 83 20.10 -15.33 3.58
N ASP A 84 20.64 -15.90 2.52
CA ASP A 84 22.00 -15.63 2.03
C ASP A 84 22.02 -15.20 0.55
N HIS A 85 20.95 -15.43 -0.21
CA HIS A 85 20.86 -15.08 -1.63
C HIS A 85 19.50 -14.50 -2.01
N TYR A 86 19.40 -13.98 -3.25
CA TYR A 86 18.15 -13.52 -3.82
C TYR A 86 17.54 -14.59 -4.74
N GLU A 87 16.24 -14.80 -4.61
CA GLU A 87 15.45 -15.68 -5.48
C GLU A 87 14.36 -14.89 -6.19
N THR A 88 14.20 -15.12 -7.49
CA THR A 88 13.07 -14.56 -8.26
C THR A 88 11.80 -15.33 -7.94
N ARG A 89 10.81 -14.65 -7.36
CA ARG A 89 9.50 -15.23 -7.01
C ARG A 89 8.37 -14.54 -7.75
N LYS A 90 7.40 -15.33 -8.18
CA LYS A 90 6.19 -14.84 -8.86
C LYS A 90 5.15 -14.37 -7.86
N LEU A 91 4.53 -13.22 -8.14
CA LEU A 91 3.37 -12.69 -7.43
C LEU A 91 2.10 -13.27 -8.05
N ASN A 92 1.47 -14.23 -7.39
CA ASN A 92 0.32 -14.98 -7.90
C ASN A 92 -1.02 -14.46 -7.35
N TYR A 93 -1.03 -13.93 -6.12
CA TYR A 93 -2.26 -13.60 -5.39
C TYR A 93 -2.51 -12.10 -5.28
N LEU A 94 -1.48 -11.25 -5.44
CA LEU A 94 -1.67 -9.80 -5.50
C LEU A 94 -2.41 -9.35 -6.76
N SER A 95 -3.56 -8.71 -6.58
CA SER A 95 -4.25 -8.02 -7.68
C SER A 95 -3.49 -6.76 -8.13
N SER A 96 -3.76 -6.27 -9.34
CA SER A 96 -3.12 -5.05 -9.87
C SER A 96 -3.33 -3.84 -8.95
N GLN A 97 -4.54 -3.68 -8.40
CA GLN A 97 -4.86 -2.59 -7.48
C GLN A 97 -4.04 -2.67 -6.19
N MET A 98 -3.87 -3.87 -5.64
CA MET A 98 -3.07 -4.07 -4.43
C MET A 98 -1.59 -3.75 -4.67
N LYS A 99 -1.05 -4.12 -5.84
CA LYS A 99 0.32 -3.78 -6.22
C LYS A 99 0.51 -2.28 -6.29
N GLU A 100 -0.40 -1.59 -6.97
CA GLU A 100 -0.39 -0.14 -7.10
C GLU A 100 -0.48 0.55 -5.73
N GLU A 101 -1.37 0.08 -4.85
CA GLU A 101 -1.50 0.62 -3.49
C GLU A 101 -0.22 0.44 -2.66
N ILE A 102 0.43 -0.73 -2.73
CA ILE A 102 1.69 -0.99 -2.03
C ILE A 102 2.80 -0.04 -2.51
N ILE A 103 2.90 0.13 -3.84
CA ILE A 103 3.87 1.04 -4.47
C ILE A 103 3.60 2.49 -4.04
N ASN A 104 2.36 2.95 -4.18
CA ASN A 104 1.96 4.32 -3.84
C ASN A 104 2.20 4.61 -2.35
N ARG A 105 1.89 3.66 -1.47
CA ARG A 105 2.18 3.80 -0.04
C ARG A 105 3.67 3.95 0.23
N ALA A 106 4.53 3.23 -0.49
CA ALA A 106 5.98 3.39 -0.36
C ALA A 106 6.44 4.78 -0.83
N MET A 107 5.92 5.27 -1.96
CA MET A 107 6.18 6.64 -2.45
C MET A 107 5.73 7.70 -1.44
N ASP A 108 4.52 7.57 -0.89
CA ASP A 108 3.96 8.51 0.08
C ASP A 108 4.75 8.55 1.37
N ASN A 109 5.24 7.40 1.83
CA ASN A 109 6.14 7.35 2.98
C ASN A 109 7.44 8.12 2.72
N ILE A 110 8.01 8.05 1.52
CA ILE A 110 9.20 8.84 1.16
C ILE A 110 8.87 10.33 1.14
N ARG A 111 7.75 10.73 0.54
CA ARG A 111 7.28 12.13 0.54
C ARG A 111 7.07 12.64 1.97
N GLY A 112 6.52 11.80 2.85
CA GLY A 112 6.34 12.10 4.27
C GLY A 112 7.68 12.30 4.98
N LEU A 113 8.65 11.41 4.78
CA LEU A 113 9.99 11.55 5.34
C LEU A 113 10.69 12.82 4.84
N HIS A 114 10.52 13.16 3.56
CA HIS A 114 11.07 14.40 3.01
C HIS A 114 10.51 15.64 3.71
N LYS A 115 9.18 15.75 3.84
CA LYS A 115 8.53 16.86 4.55
C LYS A 115 8.93 16.95 6.01
N LEU A 116 9.07 15.81 6.70
CA LEU A 116 9.57 15.78 8.08
C LEU A 116 11.01 16.33 8.17
N LYS A 117 11.86 16.01 7.20
CA LYS A 117 13.22 16.55 7.13
C LYS A 117 13.23 18.06 6.90
N GLU A 118 12.38 18.56 6.00
CA GLU A 118 12.23 20.01 5.75
C GLU A 118 11.77 20.76 7.00
N ASN A 119 10.90 20.14 7.80
CA ASN A 119 10.42 20.69 9.08
C ASN A 119 11.43 20.54 10.23
N GLY A 120 12.67 20.13 9.97
CA GLY A 120 13.75 20.05 10.97
C GLY A 120 13.78 18.77 11.81
N PHE A 121 12.95 17.76 11.50
CA PHE A 121 12.97 16.49 12.21
C PHE A 121 14.10 15.57 11.70
N LYS A 122 14.71 14.81 12.62
CA LYS A 122 15.65 13.73 12.24
C LYS A 122 14.88 12.57 11.63
N VAL A 123 15.17 12.25 10.36
CA VAL A 123 14.51 11.16 9.63
C VAL A 123 15.50 10.04 9.29
N GLY A 124 15.01 8.80 9.34
CA GLY A 124 15.74 7.61 8.90
C GLY A 124 15.38 7.17 7.47
N LYS A 125 15.88 6.00 7.08
CA LYS A 125 15.48 5.32 5.83
C LYS A 125 14.27 4.42 6.04
N LEU A 126 13.55 4.14 4.96
CA LEU A 126 12.57 3.05 4.96
C LEU A 126 13.26 1.73 5.27
N LYS A 127 12.61 0.91 6.09
CA LYS A 127 13.14 -0.39 6.54
C LYS A 127 12.44 -1.50 5.78
N TYR A 128 13.17 -2.57 5.48
CA TYR A 128 12.55 -3.80 4.98
C TYR A 128 11.59 -4.38 6.00
N ILE A 129 10.51 -4.97 5.51
CA ILE A 129 9.61 -5.77 6.32
C ILE A 129 10.20 -7.17 6.38
N VAL A 130 10.61 -7.58 7.58
CA VAL A 130 11.14 -8.93 7.81
C VAL A 130 9.99 -9.95 7.66
N PRO A 131 10.22 -11.09 7.00
CA PRO A 131 9.30 -12.22 6.99
C PRO A 131 8.90 -12.65 8.40
#